data_AF-A0A8S3GV40-F1
#
_entry.id   AF-A0A8S3GV40-F1
#
_cell.length_a   1.000
_cell.length_b   1.000
_cell.length_c   1.000
_cell.angle_alpha   90.00
_cell.angle_beta   90.00
_cell.angle_gamma   90.00
#
_symmetry.space_group_name_H-M   'P 1'
#
loop_
_entity.id
_entity.type
_entity.pdbx_description
1 polymer ?
#
loop_
_entity_poly.entity_id
_entity_poly.type
_entity_poly.pdbx_seq_one_letter_code
_entity_poly.pdbx_strand_id
1 'polypeptide(L)'
;SLRKYEECHESARRAKESYEKAHEDLDLSRAQLEKARDTMTSKSKICDDAHTNYSSHVSLFNETQSLFYERQLPNILSELQQLDGKRSDELKDVYIKFIQSHAEVLPRIQRCLDEMTKQTEQLNANTDAHAVIEEYKSGYAIPDDQKEVDLAIGDYSSMLLNGSGNGQDQQIYNITLLNHHHPTGELARSNTLRSSGSDHSSQNGVATIYAVGNASGNVNGTQTLMATPAMGLRKPGANKSGGTA
;
A
#
# COMPACT_ATOMS: atom_id res chain seq x y z
N SER A 1 43.29 23.49 -18.51
CA SER A 1 44.64 23.24 -19.05
C SER A 1 44.64 23.22 -20.56
N LEU A 2 43.74 22.47 -21.22
CA LEU A 2 43.62 22.42 -22.69
C LEU A 2 43.60 23.79 -23.37
N ARG A 3 42.65 24.65 -22.99
CA ARG A 3 42.54 26.01 -23.55
C ARG A 3 43.84 26.83 -23.46
N LYS A 4 44.57 26.70 -22.34
CA LYS A 4 45.86 27.39 -22.16
C LYS A 4 46.93 26.82 -23.10
N TYR A 5 46.95 25.51 -23.31
CA TYR A 5 47.84 24.87 -24.27
C TYR A 5 47.52 25.31 -25.71
N GLU A 6 46.25 25.33 -26.11
CA GLU A 6 45.81 25.80 -27.43
C GLU A 6 46.21 27.26 -27.68
N GLU A 7 45.96 28.14 -26.71
CA GLU A 7 46.35 29.56 -26.78
C GLU A 7 47.87 29.75 -26.86
N CYS A 8 48.65 28.99 -26.06
CA CYS A 8 50.12 29.08 -26.09
C CYS A 8 50.72 28.47 -27.37
N HIS A 9 50.12 27.39 -27.88
CA HIS A 9 50.53 26.75 -29.14
C HIS A 9 50.36 27.70 -30.32
N GLU A 10 49.22 28.38 -30.41
CA GLU A 10 48.98 29.38 -31.44
C GLU A 10 49.90 30.61 -31.27
N SER A 11 50.15 31.04 -30.03
CA SER A 11 51.09 32.14 -29.75
C SER A 11 52.54 31.78 -30.10
N ALA A 12 52.97 30.54 -29.87
CA ALA A 12 54.31 30.06 -30.22
C ALA A 12 54.48 29.92 -31.73
N ARG A 13 53.47 29.39 -32.44
CA ARG A 13 53.43 29.31 -33.90
C ARG A 13 53.61 30.69 -34.54
N ARG A 14 52.83 31.69 -34.10
CA ARG A 14 52.93 33.06 -34.61
C ARG A 14 54.30 33.69 -34.34
N ALA A 15 54.89 33.46 -33.16
CA ALA A 15 56.21 33.98 -32.81
C ALA A 15 57.32 33.34 -33.66
N LYS A 16 57.18 32.05 -33.99
CA LYS A 16 58.09 31.34 -34.90
C LYS A 16 58.02 31.90 -36.32
N GLU A 17 56.82 32.05 -36.88
CA GLU A 17 56.63 32.65 -38.21
C GLU A 17 57.17 34.09 -38.29
N SER A 18 57.03 34.86 -37.21
CA SER A 18 57.58 36.22 -37.14
C SER A 18 59.11 36.22 -37.10
N TYR A 19 59.74 35.26 -36.42
CA TYR A 19 61.19 35.12 -36.39
C TYR A 19 61.75 34.69 -37.75
N GLU A 20 61.12 33.71 -38.40
CA GLU A 20 61.50 33.24 -39.74
C GLU A 20 61.49 34.39 -40.75
N LYS A 21 60.41 35.19 -40.79
CA LYS A 21 60.34 36.39 -41.63
C LYS A 21 61.42 37.43 -41.31
N ALA A 22 61.66 37.69 -40.03
CA ALA A 22 62.68 38.64 -39.58
C ALA A 22 64.12 38.18 -39.91
N HIS A 23 64.34 36.86 -39.99
CA HIS A 23 65.64 36.27 -40.32
C HIS A 23 65.93 36.33 -41.83
N GLU A 24 64.90 36.33 -42.67
CA GLU A 24 65.02 36.46 -44.14
C GLU A 24 65.16 37.92 -44.60
N ASP A 25 64.84 38.89 -43.73
CA ASP A 25 64.89 40.31 -44.03
C ASP A 25 66.33 40.88 -43.88
N LEU A 26 66.93 41.26 -45.01
CA LEU A 26 68.29 41.81 -45.08
C LEU A 26 68.39 43.25 -44.55
N ASP A 27 67.27 43.97 -44.45
CA ASP A 27 67.23 45.36 -44.01
C ASP A 27 67.03 45.49 -42.48
N LEU A 28 66.80 44.37 -41.79
CA LEU A 28 66.54 44.35 -40.35
C LEU A 28 67.83 44.49 -39.53
N SER A 29 67.78 45.26 -38.45
CA SER A 29 68.93 45.36 -37.54
C SER A 29 69.14 44.08 -36.75
N ARG A 30 70.41 43.79 -36.42
CA ARG A 30 70.78 42.65 -35.56
C ARG A 30 70.05 42.63 -34.20
N ALA A 31 69.78 43.81 -33.63
CA ALA A 31 69.04 43.92 -32.37
C ALA A 31 67.56 43.52 -32.52
N GLN A 32 66.93 43.86 -33.64
CA GLN A 32 65.55 43.47 -33.92
C GLN A 32 65.43 41.96 -34.20
N LEU A 33 66.40 41.39 -34.92
CA LEU A 33 66.47 39.95 -35.17
C LEU A 33 66.60 39.17 -33.85
N GLU A 34 67.49 39.60 -32.96
CA GLU A 34 67.68 38.93 -31.66
C GLU A 34 66.42 39.06 -30.79
N LYS A 35 65.74 40.21 -30.79
CA LYS A 35 64.46 40.38 -30.08
C LYS A 35 63.37 39.43 -30.59
N ALA A 36 63.32 39.20 -31.91
CA ALA A 36 62.39 38.23 -32.50
C ALA A 36 62.74 36.79 -32.07
N ARG A 37 64.03 36.46 -32.00
CA ARG A 37 64.54 35.16 -31.50
C ARG A 37 64.18 34.93 -30.04
N ASP A 38 64.37 35.92 -29.18
CA ASP A 38 64.03 35.86 -27.76
C ASP A 38 62.53 35.65 -27.56
N THR A 39 61.72 36.36 -28.35
CA THR A 39 60.25 36.23 -28.32
C THR A 39 59.81 34.83 -28.74
N MET A 40 60.35 34.29 -29.84
CA MET A 40 60.09 32.92 -30.28
C MET A 40 60.47 31.90 -29.20
N THR A 41 61.69 32.00 -28.67
CA THR A 41 62.21 31.05 -27.68
C THR A 41 61.38 31.07 -26.39
N SER A 42 61.03 32.26 -25.92
CA SER A 42 60.17 32.45 -24.74
C SER A 42 58.77 31.84 -24.94
N LYS A 43 58.14 32.11 -26.09
CA LYS A 43 56.81 31.56 -26.40
C LYS A 43 56.83 30.05 -26.58
N SER A 44 57.89 29.49 -27.17
CA SER A 44 58.09 28.04 -27.28
C SER A 44 58.13 27.39 -25.89
N LYS A 45 58.97 27.91 -24.98
CA LYS A 45 59.09 27.37 -23.62
C LYS A 45 57.76 27.40 -22.86
N ILE A 46 57.01 28.51 -22.95
CA ILE A 46 55.69 28.63 -22.33
C ILE A 46 54.71 27.59 -22.89
N CYS A 47 54.76 27.33 -24.21
CA CYS A 47 53.95 26.30 -24.85
C CYS A 47 54.32 24.89 -24.37
N ASP A 48 55.61 24.58 -24.24
CA ASP A 48 56.10 23.28 -23.75
C ASP A 48 55.66 23.03 -22.30
N ASP A 49 55.72 24.06 -21.44
CA ASP A 49 55.21 24.00 -20.07
C ASP A 49 53.68 23.78 -20.06
N ALA A 50 52.93 24.48 -20.93
CA ALA A 50 51.49 24.31 -21.05
C ALA A 50 51.10 22.92 -21.57
N HIS A 51 51.86 22.35 -22.51
CA HIS A 51 51.69 20.99 -23.03
C HIS A 51 51.90 19.96 -21.93
N THR A 52 53.01 20.06 -21.19
CA THR A 52 53.34 19.15 -20.09
C THR A 52 52.24 19.15 -19.03
N ASN A 53 51.76 20.34 -18.64
CA ASN A 53 50.65 20.46 -17.71
C ASN A 53 49.35 19.84 -18.24
N TYR A 54 49.03 20.07 -19.52
CA TYR A 54 47.84 19.46 -20.14
C TYR A 54 47.95 17.93 -20.16
N SER A 55 49.09 17.37 -20.57
CA SER A 55 49.33 15.93 -20.59
C SER A 55 49.17 15.29 -19.21
N SER A 56 49.73 15.90 -18.17
CA SER A 56 49.57 15.43 -16.78
C SER A 56 48.10 15.44 -16.34
N HIS A 57 47.35 16.50 -16.68
CA HIS A 57 45.92 16.57 -16.39
C HIS A 57 45.11 15.48 -17.12
N VAL A 58 45.45 15.18 -18.38
CA VAL A 58 44.77 14.11 -19.15
C VAL A 58 45.03 12.75 -18.51
N SER A 59 46.28 12.47 -18.11
CA SER A 59 46.62 11.21 -17.44
C SER A 59 45.83 11.05 -16.14
N LEU A 60 45.84 12.09 -15.29
CA LEU A 60 45.10 12.08 -14.02
C LEU A 60 43.59 11.96 -14.23
N PHE A 61 43.04 12.64 -15.24
CA PHE A 61 41.62 12.55 -15.58
C PHE A 61 41.24 11.14 -15.99
N ASN A 62 42.04 10.50 -16.86
CA ASN A 62 41.79 9.14 -17.32
C ASN A 62 41.88 8.13 -16.16
N GLU A 63 42.87 8.27 -15.29
CA GLU A 63 43.00 7.44 -14.09
C GLU A 63 41.78 7.58 -13.16
N THR A 64 41.36 8.82 -12.88
CA THR A 64 40.20 9.11 -12.04
C THR A 64 38.92 8.55 -12.68
N GLN A 65 38.79 8.68 -14.01
CA GLN A 65 37.66 8.15 -14.75
C GLN A 65 37.60 6.62 -14.66
N SER A 66 38.73 5.93 -14.86
CA SER A 66 38.83 4.48 -14.69
C SER A 66 38.39 4.07 -13.28
N LEU A 67 38.94 4.73 -12.26
CA LEU A 67 38.61 4.48 -10.86
C LEU A 67 37.10 4.64 -10.57
N PHE A 68 36.49 5.68 -11.13
CA PHE A 68 35.07 5.95 -10.95
C PHE A 68 34.21 4.84 -11.56
N TYR A 69 34.44 4.50 -12.84
CA TYR A 69 33.58 3.56 -13.54
C TYR A 69 33.86 2.09 -13.22
N GLU A 70 35.09 1.73 -12.90
CA GLU A 70 35.46 0.33 -12.62
C GLU A 70 35.24 -0.05 -11.16
N ARG A 71 35.24 0.94 -10.24
CA ARG A 71 35.16 0.66 -8.81
C ARG A 71 34.06 1.42 -8.10
N GLN A 72 34.06 2.76 -8.17
CA GLN A 72 33.13 3.55 -7.34
C GLN A 72 31.68 3.35 -7.76
N LEU A 73 31.39 3.40 -9.07
CA LEU A 73 30.04 3.25 -9.58
C LEU A 73 29.47 1.85 -9.34
N PRO A 74 30.18 0.74 -9.65
CA PRO A 74 29.70 -0.61 -9.31
C PRO A 74 29.43 -0.80 -7.82
N ASN A 75 30.27 -0.23 -6.94
CA ASN A 75 30.05 -0.33 -5.50
C ASN A 75 28.76 0.37 -5.06
N ILE A 76 28.53 1.61 -5.51
CA ILE A 76 27.29 2.36 -5.21
C ILE A 76 26.06 1.61 -5.74
N LEU A 77 26.14 1.07 -6.96
CA LEU A 77 25.04 0.30 -7.54
C LEU A 77 24.77 -1.00 -6.78
N SER A 78 25.82 -1.69 -6.32
CA SER A 78 25.69 -2.89 -5.48
C SER A 78 25.03 -2.56 -4.14
N GLU A 79 25.39 -1.45 -3.50
CA GLU A 79 24.76 -1.00 -2.26
C GLU A 79 23.27 -0.67 -2.46
N LEU A 80 22.93 0.05 -3.53
CA LEU A 80 21.54 0.32 -3.91
C LEU A 80 20.76 -0.96 -4.19
N GLN A 81 21.36 -1.93 -4.88
CA GLN A 81 20.74 -3.22 -5.15
C GLN A 81 20.47 -4.01 -3.86
N GLN A 82 21.40 -4.00 -2.90
CA GLN A 82 21.21 -4.66 -1.61
C GLN A 82 20.08 -4.02 -0.80
N LEU A 83 20.01 -2.68 -0.79
CA LEU A 83 18.92 -1.95 -0.13
C LEU A 83 17.56 -2.28 -0.74
N ASP A 84 17.45 -2.32 -2.07
CA ASP A 84 16.20 -2.67 -2.73
C ASP A 84 15.82 -4.13 -2.51
N GLY A 85 16.80 -5.05 -2.52
CA GLY A 85 16.60 -6.45 -2.15
C GLY A 85 16.02 -6.60 -0.74
N LYS A 86 16.62 -5.90 0.24
CA LYS A 86 16.12 -5.89 1.62
C LYS A 86 14.68 -5.36 1.72
N ARG A 87 14.39 -4.26 1.02
CA ARG A 87 13.02 -3.70 0.96
C ARG A 87 12.03 -4.71 0.38
N SER A 88 12.41 -5.45 -0.66
CA SER A 88 11.57 -6.47 -1.28
C SER A 88 11.24 -7.61 -0.31
N ASP A 89 12.24 -8.08 0.43
CA ASP A 89 12.06 -9.11 1.46
C ASP A 89 11.17 -8.63 2.62
N GLU A 90 11.39 -7.39 3.10
CA GLU A 90 10.55 -6.79 4.15
C GLU A 90 9.09 -6.65 3.70
N LEU A 91 8.85 -6.26 2.44
CA LEU A 91 7.49 -6.20 1.88
C LEU A 91 6.83 -7.58 1.82
N LYS A 92 7.58 -8.60 1.39
CA LYS A 92 7.09 -9.98 1.39
C LYS A 92 6.68 -10.42 2.81
N ASP A 93 7.48 -10.13 3.82
CA ASP A 93 7.17 -10.45 5.21
C ASP A 93 5.90 -9.72 5.71
N VAL A 94 5.72 -8.46 5.30
CA VAL A 94 4.48 -7.70 5.59
C VAL A 94 3.27 -8.39 4.96
N TYR A 95 3.33 -8.82 3.70
CA TYR A 95 2.23 -9.52 3.05
C TYR A 95 1.92 -10.87 3.68
N ILE A 96 2.95 -11.62 4.09
CA ILE A 96 2.74 -12.90 4.81
C ILE A 96 2.00 -12.65 6.11
N LYS A 97 2.44 -11.67 6.92
CA LYS A 97 1.77 -11.32 8.18
C LYS A 97 0.35 -10.83 7.96
N PHE A 98 0.12 -10.05 6.90
CA PHE A 98 -1.21 -9.60 6.50
C PHE A 98 -2.13 -10.79 6.20
N ILE A 99 -1.69 -11.73 5.36
CA ILE A 99 -2.46 -12.93 5.01
C ILE A 99 -2.74 -13.77 6.26
N GLN A 100 -1.74 -13.98 7.13
CA GLN A 100 -1.89 -14.74 8.37
C GLN A 100 -2.92 -14.12 9.31
N SER A 101 -2.83 -12.80 9.55
CA SER A 101 -3.79 -12.05 10.37
C SER A 101 -5.23 -12.18 9.84
N HIS A 102 -5.41 -12.10 8.52
CA HIS A 102 -6.71 -12.32 7.88
C HIS A 102 -7.19 -13.78 8.00
N ALA A 103 -6.29 -14.75 7.93
CA ALA A 103 -6.65 -16.16 8.10
C ALA A 103 -7.08 -16.48 9.54
N GLU A 104 -6.50 -15.82 10.55
CA GLU A 104 -6.81 -16.02 11.98
C GLU A 104 -8.27 -15.71 12.34
N VAL A 105 -8.95 -14.82 11.61
CA VAL A 105 -10.36 -14.50 11.87
C VAL A 105 -11.33 -15.51 11.25
N LEU A 106 -10.92 -16.29 10.25
CA LEU A 106 -11.81 -17.22 9.54
C LEU A 106 -12.43 -18.28 10.46
N PRO A 107 -11.70 -18.95 11.39
CA PRO A 107 -12.31 -19.90 12.32
C PRO A 107 -13.33 -19.28 13.27
N ARG A 108 -13.18 -17.99 13.61
CA ARG A 108 -14.15 -17.28 14.44
C ARG A 108 -15.46 -17.07 13.69
N ILE A 109 -15.36 -16.62 12.44
CA ILE A 109 -16.52 -16.47 11.55
C ILE A 109 -17.21 -17.84 11.37
N GLN A 110 -16.43 -18.89 11.11
CA GLN A 110 -16.97 -20.26 10.99
C GLN A 110 -17.73 -20.68 12.24
N ARG A 111 -17.15 -20.49 13.44
CA ARG A 111 -17.82 -20.82 14.71
C ARG A 111 -19.14 -20.06 14.88
N CYS A 112 -19.17 -18.77 14.55
CA CYS A 112 -20.40 -17.98 14.62
C CYS A 112 -21.49 -18.56 13.70
N LEU A 113 -21.13 -18.97 12.48
CA LEU A 113 -22.07 -19.59 11.53
C LEU A 113 -22.56 -20.95 12.02
N ASP A 114 -21.67 -21.77 12.58
CA ASP A 114 -22.02 -23.08 13.14
C ASP A 114 -22.99 -22.94 14.32
N GLU A 115 -22.77 -21.96 15.21
CA GLU A 115 -23.65 -21.68 16.35
C GLU A 115 -25.03 -21.18 15.92
N MET A 116 -25.12 -20.29 14.93
CA MET A 116 -26.40 -19.84 14.37
C MET A 116 -27.18 -21.02 13.75
N THR A 117 -26.48 -21.89 13.03
CA THR A 117 -27.09 -23.09 12.42
C THR A 117 -27.63 -24.01 13.51
N LYS A 118 -26.82 -24.33 14.52
CA LYS A 118 -27.22 -25.17 15.65
C LYS A 118 -28.42 -24.61 16.43
N GLN A 119 -28.45 -23.30 16.68
CA GLN A 119 -29.58 -22.67 17.36
C GLN A 119 -30.85 -22.73 16.51
N THR A 120 -30.73 -22.56 15.20
CA THR A 120 -31.86 -22.66 14.27
C THR A 120 -32.41 -24.08 14.20
N GLU A 121 -31.55 -25.10 14.21
CA GLU A 121 -31.94 -26.51 14.26
C GLU A 121 -32.69 -26.90 15.55
N GLN A 122 -32.49 -26.16 16.64
CA GLN A 122 -33.18 -26.39 17.92
C GLN A 122 -34.59 -25.81 17.98
N LEU A 123 -34.99 -24.98 17.01
CA LEU A 123 -36.33 -24.40 16.97
C LEU A 123 -37.38 -25.50 16.76
N ASN A 124 -38.35 -25.59 17.67
CA ASN A 124 -39.42 -26.58 17.60
C ASN A 124 -40.77 -25.93 17.88
N ALA A 125 -41.55 -25.74 16.82
CA ALA A 125 -42.86 -25.09 16.88
C ALA A 125 -43.84 -25.80 17.83
N ASN A 126 -43.79 -27.12 17.94
CA ASN A 126 -44.69 -27.87 18.83
C ASN A 126 -44.31 -27.66 20.29
N THR A 127 -43.02 -27.66 20.61
CA THR A 127 -42.53 -27.38 21.96
C THR A 127 -42.91 -25.97 22.40
N ASP A 128 -42.71 -24.98 21.52
CA ASP A 128 -43.06 -23.58 21.80
C ASP A 128 -44.59 -23.42 21.99
N ALA A 129 -45.39 -24.05 21.12
CA ALA A 129 -46.85 -24.02 21.23
C ALA A 129 -47.35 -24.68 22.53
N HIS A 130 -46.75 -25.81 22.94
CA HIS A 130 -47.07 -26.45 24.20
C HIS A 130 -46.71 -25.58 25.41
N ALA A 131 -45.57 -24.89 25.40
CA ALA A 131 -45.18 -23.99 26.49
C ALA A 131 -46.23 -22.88 26.68
N VAL A 132 -46.78 -22.33 25.59
CA VAL A 132 -47.86 -21.34 25.65
C VAL A 132 -49.12 -21.94 26.26
N ILE A 133 -49.54 -23.13 25.83
CA ILE A 133 -50.74 -23.77 26.39
C ILE A 133 -50.57 -24.03 27.89
N GLU A 134 -49.41 -24.52 28.33
CA GLU A 134 -49.15 -24.80 29.74
C GLU A 134 -49.18 -23.55 30.62
N GLU A 135 -48.69 -22.42 30.11
CA GLU A 135 -48.70 -21.14 30.82
C GLU A 135 -50.11 -20.53 30.90
N TYR A 136 -50.92 -20.66 29.84
CA TYR A 136 -52.20 -19.97 29.71
C TYR A 136 -53.45 -20.86 29.87
N LYS A 137 -53.29 -22.16 30.08
CA LYS A 137 -54.44 -23.01 30.40
C LYS A 137 -55.05 -22.53 31.71
N SER A 138 -56.34 -22.23 31.68
CA SER A 138 -57.04 -21.61 32.80
C SER A 138 -57.30 -22.57 33.97
N GLY A 139 -57.18 -23.89 33.73
CA GLY A 139 -57.47 -24.93 34.71
C GLY A 139 -58.95 -25.07 35.07
N TYR A 140 -59.83 -24.21 34.53
CA TYR A 140 -61.26 -24.30 34.76
C TYR A 140 -61.85 -25.51 34.03
N ALA A 141 -62.73 -26.23 34.75
CA ALA A 141 -63.56 -27.23 34.12
C ALA A 141 -64.45 -26.57 33.07
N ILE A 142 -64.61 -27.25 31.95
CA ILE A 142 -65.58 -26.82 30.93
C ILE A 142 -66.95 -26.83 31.61
N PRO A 143 -67.69 -25.71 31.62
CA PRO A 143 -69.00 -25.65 32.24
C PRO A 143 -69.92 -26.71 31.64
N ASP A 144 -70.65 -27.42 32.50
CA ASP A 144 -71.67 -28.39 32.07
C ASP A 144 -72.88 -27.66 31.49
N ASP A 145 -73.64 -28.35 30.65
CA ASP A 145 -74.84 -27.78 30.02
C ASP A 145 -75.82 -27.29 31.09
N GLN A 146 -76.36 -26.09 30.91
CA GLN A 146 -77.30 -25.52 31.88
C GLN A 146 -78.61 -26.31 31.85
N LYS A 147 -79.06 -26.77 33.03
CA LYS A 147 -80.36 -27.45 33.17
C LYS A 147 -81.49 -26.45 32.96
N GLU A 148 -82.53 -26.85 32.22
CA GLU A 148 -83.75 -26.08 32.07
C GLU A 148 -84.41 -25.84 33.44
N VAL A 149 -84.71 -24.58 33.76
CA VAL A 149 -85.44 -24.20 34.98
C VAL A 149 -86.92 -24.09 34.64
N ASP A 150 -87.74 -24.98 35.21
CA ASP A 150 -89.19 -24.91 35.07
C ASP A 150 -89.77 -23.87 36.08
N LEU A 151 -90.07 -22.67 35.58
CA LEU A 151 -90.64 -21.58 36.36
C LEU A 151 -92.16 -21.73 36.47
N ALA A 152 -92.62 -22.63 37.33
CA ALA A 152 -94.02 -22.66 37.72
C ALA A 152 -94.38 -21.36 38.47
N ILE A 153 -95.35 -20.63 37.92
CA ILE A 153 -95.87 -19.34 38.39
C ILE A 153 -96.42 -19.50 39.82
N GLY A 154 -95.60 -19.19 40.82
CA GLY A 154 -96.00 -19.25 42.22
C GLY A 154 -95.01 -18.64 43.22
N ASP A 155 -93.74 -18.51 42.86
CA ASP A 155 -92.68 -18.18 43.82
C ASP A 155 -92.11 -16.75 43.71
N TYR A 156 -92.78 -15.84 43.00
CA TYR A 156 -92.44 -14.40 42.99
C TYR A 156 -93.10 -13.60 44.12
N SER A 157 -94.03 -14.21 44.85
CA SER A 157 -94.80 -13.51 45.89
C SER A 157 -94.12 -13.53 47.27
N SER A 158 -93.03 -14.28 47.45
CA SER A 158 -92.27 -14.39 48.71
C SER A 158 -91.05 -13.46 48.80
N MET A 159 -90.56 -12.91 47.68
CA MET A 159 -89.37 -12.04 47.64
C MET A 159 -89.65 -10.53 47.84
N LEU A 160 -90.90 -10.07 47.81
CA LEU A 160 -91.22 -8.63 47.89
C LEU A 160 -91.90 -8.18 49.19
N LEU A 161 -92.12 -9.06 50.18
CA LEU A 161 -92.77 -8.70 51.44
C LEU A 161 -92.16 -9.39 52.68
N ASN A 162 -90.94 -8.97 53.04
CA ASN A 162 -90.37 -9.05 54.40
C ASN A 162 -89.22 -8.01 54.44
N GLY A 163 -89.27 -6.88 55.14
CA GLY A 163 -90.06 -6.55 56.32
C GLY A 163 -89.17 -6.54 57.57
N SER A 164 -88.35 -5.49 57.69
CA SER A 164 -87.73 -5.02 58.94
C SER A 164 -86.70 -5.90 59.66
N GLY A 165 -85.46 -5.40 59.73
CA GLY A 165 -84.58 -5.63 60.89
C GLY A 165 -83.29 -6.40 60.61
N ASN A 166 -82.18 -5.66 60.75
CA ASN A 166 -80.78 -6.10 60.85
C ASN A 166 -80.09 -6.46 59.53
N GLY A 167 -79.40 -5.47 58.97
CA GLY A 167 -78.53 -5.63 57.83
C GLY A 167 -77.32 -6.49 58.15
N GLN A 168 -77.28 -7.66 57.55
CA GLN A 168 -76.14 -8.18 56.77
C GLN A 168 -76.76 -8.96 55.59
N ASP A 169 -76.02 -9.06 54.48
CA ASP A 169 -76.36 -9.78 53.23
C ASP A 169 -77.19 -9.04 52.17
N GLN A 170 -76.50 -8.15 51.44
CA GLN A 170 -76.75 -7.98 50.00
C GLN A 170 -75.76 -8.86 49.23
N GLN A 171 -76.19 -10.04 48.76
CA GLN A 171 -75.48 -10.72 47.68
C GLN A 171 -75.87 -10.05 46.36
N ILE A 172 -75.16 -8.98 46.06
CA ILE A 172 -75.14 -8.37 44.72
C ILE A 172 -74.47 -9.39 43.78
N TYR A 173 -75.09 -9.59 42.61
CA TYR A 173 -74.51 -10.29 41.47
C TYR A 173 -73.09 -9.78 41.19
N ASN A 174 -72.08 -10.57 41.57
CA ASN A 174 -70.73 -10.37 41.07
C ASN A 174 -70.63 -11.07 39.72
N ILE A 175 -71.06 -10.38 38.66
CA ILE A 175 -70.37 -10.52 37.38
C ILE A 175 -68.99 -9.90 37.61
N THR A 176 -68.03 -10.72 38.00
CA THR A 176 -66.64 -10.34 37.82
C THR A 176 -66.35 -10.48 36.32
N LEU A 177 -66.56 -9.39 35.57
CA LEU A 177 -65.67 -9.12 34.45
C LEU A 177 -64.25 -9.24 35.00
N LEU A 178 -63.50 -10.27 34.62
CA LEU A 178 -62.06 -10.34 34.86
C LEU A 178 -61.36 -9.36 33.91
N ASN A 179 -61.61 -8.07 34.16
CA ASN A 179 -60.70 -6.99 33.85
C ASN A 179 -60.16 -6.49 35.18
N HIS A 180 -59.02 -7.02 35.62
CA HIS A 180 -58.06 -6.25 36.42
C HIS A 180 -56.61 -6.71 36.19
N HIS A 181 -55.95 -5.91 35.35
CA HIS A 181 -54.59 -5.37 35.50
C HIS A 181 -53.62 -6.06 36.47
N HIS A 182 -52.59 -6.69 35.88
CA HIS A 182 -51.16 -6.51 36.13
C HIS A 182 -50.72 -5.77 37.41
N PRO A 183 -49.81 -6.38 38.20
CA PRO A 183 -48.63 -5.70 38.71
C PRO A 183 -47.37 -6.24 38.01
N THR A 184 -46.39 -5.36 37.92
CA THR A 184 -45.19 -5.41 37.10
C THR A 184 -44.14 -6.41 37.59
N GLY A 185 -43.65 -7.24 36.66
CA GLY A 185 -42.42 -8.03 36.78
C GLY A 185 -41.78 -8.17 35.39
N GLU A 186 -40.92 -7.20 35.06
CA GLU A 186 -39.93 -7.17 33.98
C GLU A 186 -40.16 -7.97 32.67
N LEU A 187 -40.64 -7.22 31.68
CA LEU A 187 -40.12 -7.12 30.31
C LEU A 187 -39.83 -8.44 29.57
N ALA A 188 -40.79 -8.76 28.70
CA ALA A 188 -40.54 -9.34 27.39
C ALA A 188 -39.18 -8.89 26.84
N ARG A 189 -38.25 -9.84 26.70
CA ARG A 189 -37.02 -9.60 25.94
C ARG A 189 -37.41 -9.43 24.47
N SER A 190 -37.61 -8.17 24.13
CA SER A 190 -37.60 -7.65 22.79
C SER A 190 -36.31 -8.10 22.11
N ASN A 191 -36.42 -8.96 21.09
CA ASN A 191 -35.34 -9.19 20.13
C ASN A 191 -35.23 -7.94 19.25
N THR A 192 -34.68 -6.87 19.81
CA THR A 192 -34.19 -5.73 19.04
C THR A 192 -32.71 -5.99 18.76
N LEU A 193 -32.41 -6.36 17.51
CA LEU A 193 -31.06 -6.31 16.94
C LEU A 193 -30.51 -4.89 17.13
N ARG A 194 -29.71 -4.71 18.17
CA ARG A 194 -29.06 -3.45 18.46
C ARG A 194 -27.68 -3.46 17.79
N SER A 195 -27.64 -2.90 16.59
CA SER A 195 -26.42 -2.50 15.89
C SER A 195 -25.68 -1.46 16.72
N SER A 196 -24.62 -1.87 17.41
CA SER A 196 -23.63 -0.96 17.96
C SER A 196 -22.74 -0.47 16.81
N GLY A 197 -23.11 0.69 16.26
CA GLY A 197 -22.18 1.51 15.49
C GLY A 197 -21.04 1.93 16.39
N SER A 198 -19.86 1.35 16.16
CA SER A 198 -18.59 1.93 16.58
C SER A 198 -18.18 2.92 15.50
N ASP A 199 -18.37 4.21 15.78
CA ASP A 199 -17.69 5.27 15.05
C ASP A 199 -16.19 5.11 15.30
N HIS A 200 -15.50 4.50 14.34
CA HIS A 200 -14.08 4.69 14.11
C HIS A 200 -13.90 5.04 12.64
N SER A 201 -13.55 6.29 12.42
CA SER A 201 -13.05 6.83 11.18
C SER A 201 -11.89 5.97 10.66
N SER A 202 -12.14 5.23 9.59
CA SER A 202 -11.09 4.86 8.64
C SER A 202 -11.72 4.72 7.26
N GLN A 203 -11.46 5.71 6.43
CA GLN A 203 -11.61 5.63 4.99
C GLN A 203 -10.97 4.32 4.51
N ASN A 204 -11.75 3.44 3.89
CA ASN A 204 -11.24 2.56 2.86
C ASN A 204 -12.39 2.20 1.91
N GLY A 205 -12.34 2.81 0.73
CA GLY A 205 -13.25 2.53 -0.36
C GLY A 205 -13.15 1.06 -0.76
N VAL A 206 -14.28 0.37 -0.63
CA VAL A 206 -14.48 -0.95 -1.21
C VAL A 206 -14.56 -0.76 -2.72
N ALA A 207 -13.47 -1.06 -3.43
CA ALA A 207 -13.48 -1.26 -4.87
C ALA A 207 -13.72 -2.75 -5.16
N THR A 208 -14.81 -3.01 -5.85
CA THR A 208 -15.28 -4.32 -6.34
C THR A 208 -14.19 -5.02 -7.15
N ILE A 209 -13.76 -6.21 -6.69
CA ILE A 209 -12.90 -7.11 -7.46
C ILE A 209 -13.78 -7.86 -8.46
N TYR A 210 -13.69 -7.50 -9.73
CA TYR A 210 -14.04 -8.40 -10.82
C TYR A 210 -12.81 -9.24 -11.18
N ALA A 211 -13.04 -10.54 -11.27
CA ALA A 211 -12.04 -11.53 -11.65
C ALA A 211 -11.70 -11.49 -13.15
N VAL A 212 -10.69 -12.30 -13.48
CA VAL A 212 -10.32 -12.89 -14.77
C VAL A 212 -9.17 -12.21 -15.52
N GLY A 213 -8.05 -12.93 -15.65
CA GLY A 213 -7.01 -12.64 -16.64
C GLY A 213 -5.65 -13.23 -16.33
N ASN A 214 -5.46 -14.52 -16.66
CA ASN A 214 -4.14 -15.13 -16.79
C ASN A 214 -3.19 -14.25 -17.61
N ALA A 215 -2.01 -13.95 -17.08
CA ALA A 215 -0.83 -13.67 -17.90
C ALA A 215 0.42 -14.14 -17.14
N SER A 216 0.84 -15.34 -17.50
CA SER A 216 2.21 -15.82 -17.31
C SER A 216 3.17 -14.78 -17.94
N GLY A 217 4.13 -14.30 -17.16
CA GLY A 217 5.07 -13.27 -17.58
C GLY A 217 6.38 -13.41 -16.83
N ASN A 218 7.13 -14.44 -17.19
CA ASN A 218 8.53 -14.61 -16.86
C ASN A 218 9.30 -13.34 -17.28
N VAL A 219 9.86 -12.59 -16.33
CA VAL A 219 10.80 -11.49 -16.64
C VAL A 219 12.16 -11.82 -16.02
N ASN A 220 12.78 -12.86 -16.55
CA ASN A 220 14.22 -12.99 -16.53
C ASN A 220 14.77 -12.50 -17.88
N GLY A 221 15.64 -11.48 -17.81
CA GLY A 221 16.67 -11.25 -18.84
C GLY A 221 16.29 -10.40 -20.05
N THR A 222 16.47 -9.08 -19.92
CA THR A 222 17.20 -8.32 -20.95
C THR A 222 17.80 -7.07 -20.30
N GLN A 223 19.02 -7.19 -19.75
CA GLN A 223 19.88 -6.02 -19.66
C GLN A 223 20.40 -5.76 -21.07
N THR A 224 19.89 -4.71 -21.70
CA THR A 224 20.53 -4.13 -22.88
C THR A 224 21.91 -3.65 -22.46
N LEU A 225 22.94 -4.40 -22.87
CA LEU A 225 24.34 -4.02 -22.75
C LEU A 225 24.53 -2.63 -23.34
N MET A 226 25.01 -1.71 -22.51
CA MET A 226 25.56 -0.44 -22.96
C MET A 226 26.67 -0.72 -23.97
N ALA A 227 26.48 -0.24 -25.20
CA ALA A 227 27.47 -0.30 -26.25
C ALA A 227 28.78 0.31 -25.76
N THR A 228 29.81 -0.52 -25.72
CA THR A 228 31.20 -0.12 -25.54
C THR A 228 31.64 0.67 -26.78
N PRO A 229 32.25 1.85 -26.67
CA PRO A 229 33.03 2.40 -27.77
C PRO A 229 34.31 1.58 -27.87
N ALA A 230 34.46 0.82 -28.96
CA ALA A 230 35.69 0.14 -29.30
C ALA A 230 36.80 1.17 -29.57
N MET A 231 37.61 1.45 -28.54
CA MET A 231 38.88 2.17 -28.71
C MET A 231 39.86 1.23 -29.42
N GLY A 232 40.10 1.51 -30.70
CA GLY A 232 40.91 0.69 -31.60
C GLY A 232 42.33 0.47 -31.10
N LEU A 233 42.71 -0.81 -31.03
CA LEU A 233 44.09 -1.27 -30.95
C LEU A 233 44.84 -0.82 -32.22
N ARG A 234 45.71 0.18 -32.09
CA ARG A 234 46.64 0.59 -33.15
C ARG A 234 47.81 -0.40 -33.21
N LYS A 235 47.79 -1.32 -34.17
CA LYS A 235 48.96 -2.16 -34.53
C LYS A 235 50.05 -1.29 -35.18
N PRO A 236 51.35 -1.53 -34.91
CA PRO A 236 52.44 -0.91 -35.66
C PRO A 236 52.55 -1.58 -37.05
N GLY A 237 52.48 -0.78 -38.11
CA GLY A 237 52.66 -1.23 -39.48
C GLY A 237 54.12 -1.62 -39.75
N ALA A 238 54.33 -2.88 -40.11
CA ALA A 238 55.56 -3.37 -40.70
C ALA A 238 55.70 -2.82 -42.14
N ASN A 239 56.75 -2.04 -42.40
CA ASN A 239 57.07 -1.62 -43.75
C ASN A 239 57.96 -2.69 -44.41
N LYS A 240 57.43 -3.33 -45.46
CA LYS A 240 58.17 -4.24 -46.34
C LYS A 240 58.97 -3.42 -47.35
N SER A 241 60.29 -3.49 -47.30
CA SER A 241 61.15 -3.12 -48.43
C SER A 241 61.32 -4.34 -49.35
N GLY A 242 60.56 -4.35 -50.44
CA GLY A 242 60.82 -5.17 -51.63
C GLY A 242 61.52 -4.31 -52.67
N GLY A 243 62.57 -4.85 -53.29
CA GLY A 243 63.51 -4.10 -54.14
C GLY A 243 63.16 -3.98 -55.63
N THR A 244 64.24 -3.77 -56.38
CA THR A 244 64.46 -3.66 -57.84
C THR A 244 64.02 -2.36 -58.50
N ALA A 245 64.98 -1.49 -58.85
CA ALA A 245 65.79 -1.55 -60.07
C ALA A 245 67.17 -0.93 -59.81
#